data_AF-A0A8D0KV28-F1
#
_entry.id   AF-A0A8D0KV28-F1
#
_cell.length_a   1.000
_cell.length_b   1.000
_cell.length_c   1.000
_cell.angle_alpha   90.00
_cell.angle_beta   90.00
_cell.angle_gamma   90.00
#
_symmetry.space_group_name_H-M   'P 1'
#
loop_
_entity.id
_entity.type
_entity.pdbx_description
1 polymer ?
#
loop_
_entity_poly.entity_id
_entity_poly.type
_entity_poly.pdbx_seq_one_letter_code
_entity_poly.pdbx_strand_id
1 'polypeptide(L)'
;MEDDAQVGQGEDLRKFILAALSASHRNVVNCALCHRALPVFEQFPLVDGTLFLSPSRHDEIEYDVPCHLQGRLMHLYAVCVDCLEGVHKIICIKCKSRWDGSWHQLGTMYTYDILAASPCCQVSTVHK
;
A
#
# COMPACT_ATOMS: atom_id res chain seq x y z
N MET A 1 -19.57 22.34 -9.11
CA MET A 1 -18.20 22.81 -8.78
C MET A 1 -17.82 22.12 -7.49
N GLU A 2 -17.52 20.82 -7.58
CA GLU A 2 -17.20 19.93 -6.43
C GLU A 2 -16.04 18.98 -6.76
N ASP A 3 -15.36 19.19 -7.89
CA ASP A 3 -14.32 18.27 -8.41
C ASP A 3 -12.90 18.68 -7.96
N ASP A 4 -12.64 19.99 -7.77
CA ASP A 4 -11.31 20.50 -7.36
C ASP A 4 -10.87 20.08 -5.94
N ALA A 5 -11.82 19.80 -5.05
CA ALA A 5 -11.51 19.46 -3.66
C ALA A 5 -10.93 18.04 -3.50
N GLN A 6 -11.34 17.09 -4.36
CA GLN A 6 -10.81 15.73 -4.37
C GLN A 6 -9.45 15.67 -5.08
N VAL A 7 -9.25 16.48 -6.13
CA VAL A 7 -7.96 16.62 -6.82
C VAL A 7 -6.85 17.08 -5.88
N GLY A 8 -7.14 18.02 -4.96
CA GLY A 8 -6.16 18.53 -4.00
C GLY A 8 -5.65 17.49 -2.98
N GLN A 9 -6.52 16.60 -2.50
CA GLN A 9 -6.13 15.58 -1.50
C GLN A 9 -5.18 14.53 -2.08
N GLY A 10 -5.39 14.13 -3.35
CA GLY A 10 -4.50 13.20 -4.04
C GLY A 10 -3.10 13.78 -4.28
N GLU A 11 -3.01 15.07 -4.60
CA GLU A 11 -1.72 15.75 -4.76
C GLU A 11 -0.93 15.86 -3.46
N ASP A 12 -1.59 16.21 -2.36
CA ASP A 12 -0.92 16.36 -1.06
C ASP A 12 -0.39 15.02 -0.54
N LEU A 13 -1.16 13.95 -0.70
CA LEU A 13 -0.72 12.59 -0.38
C LEU A 13 0.48 12.17 -1.24
N ARG A 14 0.46 12.50 -2.53
CA ARG A 14 1.58 12.21 -3.43
C ARG A 14 2.84 12.97 -3.02
N LYS A 15 2.74 14.27 -2.73
CA LYS A 15 3.87 15.10 -2.27
C LYS A 15 4.44 14.53 -0.97
N PHE A 16 3.57 14.09 -0.06
CA PHE A 16 3.96 13.44 1.18
C PHE A 16 4.76 12.14 0.95
N ILE A 17 4.28 11.25 0.08
CA ILE A 17 4.97 9.98 -0.25
C ILE A 17 6.34 10.28 -0.87
N LEU A 18 6.42 11.21 -1.82
CA LEU A 18 7.68 11.59 -2.46
C LEU A 18 8.68 12.20 -1.45
N ALA A 19 8.19 13.03 -0.52
CA ALA A 19 9.02 13.59 0.53
C ALA A 19 9.57 12.50 1.47
N ALA A 20 8.75 11.52 1.85
CA ALA A 20 9.17 10.38 2.70
C ALA A 20 10.26 9.52 2.03
N LEU A 21 10.08 9.21 0.74
CA LEU A 21 11.04 8.43 -0.05
C LEU A 21 12.35 9.21 -0.27
N SER A 22 12.25 10.51 -0.56
CA SER A 22 13.40 11.40 -0.75
C SER A 22 14.20 11.57 0.55
N ALA A 23 13.53 11.78 1.69
CA ALA A 23 14.17 11.88 3.00
C ALA A 23 14.88 10.59 3.42
N SER A 24 14.43 9.45 2.89
CA SER A 24 15.06 8.15 3.10
C SER A 24 16.12 7.80 2.03
N HIS A 25 16.37 8.68 1.06
CA HIS A 25 17.22 8.45 -0.11
C HIS A 25 16.88 7.18 -0.89
N ARG A 26 15.58 6.93 -1.11
CA ARG A 26 15.10 5.71 -1.79
C ARG A 26 14.45 6.02 -3.13
N ASN A 27 15.00 5.42 -4.17
CA ASN A 27 14.41 5.33 -5.52
C ASN A 27 13.88 3.91 -5.83
N VAL A 28 13.97 3.00 -4.88
CA VAL A 28 13.48 1.62 -4.95
C VAL A 28 12.85 1.27 -3.61
N VAL A 29 11.71 0.58 -3.65
CA VAL A 29 11.05 -0.05 -2.49
C VAL A 29 10.85 -1.53 -2.79
N ASN A 30 10.75 -2.38 -1.78
CA ASN A 30 10.50 -3.80 -2.02
C ASN A 30 9.05 -4.15 -1.69
N CYS A 31 8.51 -5.11 -2.44
CA CYS A 31 7.23 -5.71 -2.10
C CYS A 31 7.31 -6.37 -0.72
N ALA A 32 6.43 -5.98 0.18
CA ALA A 32 6.28 -6.52 1.53
C ALA A 32 6.04 -8.05 1.58
N LEU A 33 5.58 -8.65 0.48
CA LEU A 33 5.14 -10.05 0.45
C LEU A 33 6.13 -10.96 -0.29
N CYS A 34 6.67 -10.53 -1.43
CA CYS A 34 7.59 -11.33 -2.24
C CYS A 34 9.01 -10.75 -2.33
N HIS A 35 9.28 -9.63 -1.67
CA HIS A 35 10.57 -8.92 -1.69
C HIS A 35 11.06 -8.44 -3.06
N ARG A 36 10.22 -8.54 -4.11
CA ARG A 36 10.52 -7.99 -5.44
C ARG A 36 10.84 -6.50 -5.33
N ALA A 37 11.98 -6.08 -5.88
CA ALA A 37 12.35 -4.67 -5.97
C ALA A 37 11.41 -3.94 -6.94
N LEU A 38 10.89 -2.80 -6.52
CA LEU A 38 9.95 -1.95 -7.25
C LEU A 38 10.57 -0.56 -7.41
N PRO A 39 10.93 -0.14 -8.64
CA PRO A 39 11.44 1.19 -8.87
C PRO A 39 10.36 2.23 -8.56
N VAL A 40 10.77 3.34 -7.94
CA VAL A 40 9.92 4.50 -7.68
C VAL A 40 10.23 5.54 -8.75
N PHE A 41 9.21 5.94 -9.51
CA PHE A 41 9.35 6.96 -10.53
C PHE A 41 9.16 8.37 -9.92
N GLU A 42 9.98 9.34 -10.34
CA GLU A 42 10.00 10.70 -9.76
C GLU A 42 8.75 11.52 -10.09
N GLN A 43 8.09 11.15 -11.18
CA GLN A 43 6.78 11.60 -11.65
C GLN A 43 5.75 11.51 -10.52
N PHE A 44 5.15 10.35 -10.47
CA PHE A 44 4.24 9.88 -9.46
C PHE A 44 5.00 8.75 -8.78
N PRO A 45 4.96 8.58 -7.44
CA PRO A 45 5.53 7.42 -6.76
C PRO A 45 4.74 6.18 -7.18
N LEU A 46 4.96 5.79 -8.42
CA LEU A 46 4.38 4.67 -9.12
C LEU A 46 5.32 3.54 -8.82
N VAL A 47 4.71 2.48 -8.36
CA VAL A 47 5.28 1.15 -8.36
C VAL A 47 4.38 0.31 -9.25
N ASP A 48 4.91 -0.76 -9.81
CA ASP A 48 4.08 -1.80 -10.42
C ASP A 48 3.36 -2.59 -9.30
N GLY A 49 2.34 -1.94 -8.71
CA GLY A 49 1.73 -2.31 -7.45
C GLY A 49 1.04 -1.15 -6.72
N THR A 50 0.99 -1.23 -5.39
CA THR A 50 0.40 -0.20 -4.51
C THR A 50 1.32 0.13 -3.34
N LEU A 51 1.08 1.27 -2.70
CA LEU A 51 1.70 1.70 -1.46
C LEU A 51 0.65 1.76 -0.34
N PHE A 52 1.04 1.42 0.88
CA PHE A 52 0.18 1.57 2.06
C PHE A 52 0.96 2.08 3.27
N LEU A 53 0.24 2.74 4.18
CA LEU A 53 0.78 3.22 5.45
C LEU A 53 0.30 2.31 6.59
N SER A 54 1.23 1.92 7.46
CA SER A 54 0.94 1.20 8.71
C SER A 54 1.34 2.05 9.92
N PRO A 55 0.52 2.12 10.98
CA PRO A 55 0.93 2.74 12.24
C PRO A 55 1.91 1.86 13.04
N SER A 56 2.17 0.62 12.58
CA SER A 56 3.08 -0.31 13.24
C SER A 56 4.18 -0.74 12.28
N ARG A 57 5.39 -0.87 12.83
CA ARG A 57 6.51 -1.47 12.11
C ARG A 57 6.29 -2.97 12.00
N HIS A 58 6.58 -3.53 10.83
CA HIS A 58 6.56 -4.97 10.57
C HIS A 58 8.00 -5.43 10.39
N ASP A 59 8.55 -6.11 11.40
CA ASP A 59 9.98 -6.46 11.43
C ASP A 59 10.37 -7.46 10.34
N GLU A 60 9.41 -8.25 9.84
CA GLU A 60 9.60 -9.18 8.74
C GLU A 60 9.72 -8.48 7.38
N ILE A 61 9.35 -7.20 7.30
CA ILE A 61 9.47 -6.39 6.09
C ILE A 61 10.74 -5.57 6.18
N GLU A 62 11.77 -6.00 5.44
CA GLU A 62 13.11 -5.40 5.46
C GLU A 62 13.14 -3.94 4.96
N TYR A 63 12.12 -3.50 4.19
CA TYR A 63 12.10 -2.21 3.51
C TYR A 63 11.07 -1.22 4.08
N ASP A 64 11.22 -0.89 5.37
CA ASP A 64 10.43 0.10 6.07
C ASP A 64 10.85 1.54 5.72
N VAL A 65 9.89 2.41 5.33
CA VAL A 65 10.09 3.85 5.12
C VAL A 65 9.34 4.63 6.20
N PRO A 66 10.01 5.12 7.26
CA PRO A 66 9.35 5.88 8.31
C PRO A 66 8.97 7.28 7.82
N CYS A 67 7.76 7.73 8.16
CA CYS A 67 7.23 9.03 7.78
C CYS A 67 6.26 9.58 8.84
N HIS A 68 6.05 10.90 8.86
CA HIS A 68 5.14 11.54 9.82
C HIS A 68 3.90 12.06 9.12
N LEU A 69 2.77 11.38 9.30
CA LEU A 69 1.48 11.83 8.78
C LEU A 69 0.68 12.43 9.94
N GLN A 70 0.33 13.72 9.85
CA GLN A 70 -0.45 14.44 10.86
C GLN A 70 0.12 14.29 12.30
N GLY A 71 1.45 14.34 12.42
CA GLY A 71 2.14 14.22 13.71
C GLY A 71 2.26 12.79 14.27
N ARG A 72 1.78 11.77 13.55
CA ARG A 72 1.94 10.36 13.91
C ARG A 72 3.04 9.72 13.09
N LEU A 73 3.90 8.95 13.75
CA LEU A 73 4.87 8.09 13.06
C LEU A 73 4.10 6.97 12.34
N MET A 74 4.38 6.84 11.05
CA MET A 74 3.81 5.84 10.16
C MET A 74 4.95 5.17 9.38
N HIS A 75 4.66 3.98 8.87
CA HIS A 75 5.59 3.15 8.10
C HIS A 75 4.99 2.91 6.72
N LEU A 76 5.67 3.36 5.67
CA LEU A 76 5.25 3.22 4.28
C LEU A 76 5.83 1.94 3.68
N TYR A 77 4.97 1.13 3.07
CA TYR A 77 5.30 -0.15 2.46
C TYR A 77 4.71 -0.27 1.06
N ALA A 78 5.24 -1.19 0.25
CA ALA A 78 4.77 -1.47 -1.11
C ALA A 78 4.30 -2.92 -1.26
N VAL A 79 3.32 -3.16 -2.13
CA VAL A 79 2.92 -4.51 -2.57
C VAL A 79 2.87 -4.53 -4.09
N CYS A 80 3.51 -5.50 -4.73
CA CYS A 80 3.56 -5.58 -6.19
C CYS A 80 2.25 -6.11 -6.80
N VAL A 81 2.02 -5.82 -8.09
CA VAL A 81 0.83 -6.27 -8.83
C VAL A 81 0.67 -7.80 -8.80
N ASP A 82 1.74 -8.57 -8.99
CA ASP A 82 1.71 -10.04 -8.96
C ASP A 82 1.18 -10.58 -7.62
N CYS A 83 1.58 -9.94 -6.51
CA CYS A 83 1.09 -10.30 -5.18
C CYS A 83 -0.38 -9.91 -5.00
N LEU A 84 -0.77 -8.74 -5.51
CA LEU A 84 -2.17 -8.28 -5.45
C LEU A 84 -3.08 -9.20 -6.26
N GLU A 85 -2.64 -9.67 -7.43
CA GLU A 85 -3.38 -10.57 -8.32
C GLU A 85 -3.30 -12.06 -7.92
N GLY A 86 -2.66 -12.39 -6.79
CA GLY A 86 -2.63 -13.76 -6.27
C GLY A 86 -1.72 -14.73 -7.04
N VAL A 87 -0.80 -14.21 -7.86
CA VAL A 87 0.25 -14.98 -8.55
C VAL A 87 1.14 -15.68 -7.53
N HIS A 88 1.58 -14.94 -6.51
CA HIS A 88 2.34 -15.51 -5.41
C HIS A 88 1.43 -16.23 -4.40
N LYS A 89 1.95 -17.32 -3.80
CA LYS A 89 1.23 -18.10 -2.79
C LYS A 89 1.18 -17.35 -1.45
N ILE A 90 0.20 -16.45 -1.33
CA ILE A 90 -0.07 -15.69 -0.13
C ILE A 90 -1.21 -16.38 0.64
N ILE A 91 -1.02 -16.56 1.95
CA ILE A 91 -1.98 -17.25 2.82
C ILE A 91 -2.24 -16.37 4.04
N CYS A 92 -3.52 -16.21 4.40
CA CYS A 92 -3.87 -15.52 5.63
C CYS A 92 -3.34 -16.29 6.85
N ILE A 93 -2.63 -15.60 7.75
CA ILE A 93 -2.10 -16.24 8.96
C ILE A 93 -3.19 -16.81 9.87
N LYS A 94 -4.40 -16.23 9.84
CA LYS A 94 -5.52 -16.59 10.72
C LYS A 94 -6.39 -17.71 10.16
N CYS A 95 -7.07 -17.52 9.03
CA CYS A 95 -7.96 -18.56 8.47
C CYS A 95 -7.27 -19.58 7.56
N LYS A 96 -5.99 -19.36 7.21
CA LYS A 96 -5.22 -20.17 6.25
C LYS A 96 -5.80 -20.20 4.83
N SER A 97 -6.80 -19.38 4.53
CA SER A 97 -7.29 -19.19 3.16
C SER A 97 -6.20 -18.56 2.29
N ARG A 98 -6.12 -19.05 1.05
CA ARG A 98 -5.24 -18.46 0.04
C ARG A 98 -5.83 -17.12 -0.42
N TRP A 99 -4.96 -16.14 -0.59
CA TRP A 99 -5.28 -14.91 -1.31
C TRP A 99 -5.16 -15.15 -2.82
N ASP A 100 -6.20 -14.77 -3.55
CA ASP A 100 -6.33 -14.97 -5.00
C ASP A 100 -6.54 -13.66 -5.78
N GLY A 101 -6.46 -12.51 -5.10
CA GLY A 101 -6.63 -11.19 -5.71
C GLY A 101 -8.06 -10.79 -6.07
N SER A 102 -9.04 -11.69 -5.92
CA SER A 102 -10.44 -11.43 -6.29
C SER A 102 -11.11 -10.29 -5.51
N TRP A 103 -10.54 -9.93 -4.35
CA TRP A 103 -11.02 -8.88 -3.46
C TRP A 103 -10.41 -7.50 -3.76
N HIS A 104 -9.57 -7.39 -4.78
CA HIS A 104 -8.88 -6.15 -5.13
C HIS A 104 -9.20 -5.74 -6.56
N GLN A 105 -9.79 -4.55 -6.72
CA GLN A 105 -9.97 -3.95 -8.04
C GLN A 105 -8.84 -2.94 -8.27
N LEU A 106 -7.88 -3.31 -9.11
CA LEU A 106 -6.82 -2.42 -9.52
C LEU A 106 -7.40 -1.41 -10.52
N GLY A 107 -7.54 -0.14 -10.09
CA GLY A 107 -8.01 0.96 -10.93
C GLY A 107 -7.05 1.28 -12.08
N THR A 108 -7.60 1.80 -13.18
CA THR A 108 -6.82 2.20 -14.37
C THR A 108 -6.10 3.55 -14.20
N MET A 109 -5.20 3.87 -15.15
CA MET A 109 -4.18 4.94 -15.14
C MET A 109 -4.62 6.36 -14.72
N TYR A 110 -5.93 6.67 -14.64
CA TYR A 110 -6.47 8.00 -14.36
C TYR A 110 -7.51 8.05 -13.24
N THR A 111 -7.68 6.98 -12.44
CA THR A 111 -8.61 7.01 -11.30
C THR A 111 -8.08 6.05 -10.23
N TYR A 112 -7.45 6.59 -9.19
CA TYR A 112 -6.95 5.81 -8.06
C TYR A 112 -7.73 6.17 -6.80
N ASP A 113 -8.56 5.22 -6.39
CA ASP A 113 -8.99 5.07 -5.02
C ASP A 113 -8.97 3.56 -4.78
N ILE A 114 -7.84 3.04 -4.27
CA ILE A 114 -7.83 1.69 -3.69
C ILE A 114 -8.56 1.82 -2.35
N LEU A 115 -9.90 1.88 -2.43
CA LEU A 115 -10.77 1.93 -1.28
C LEU A 115 -11.25 0.51 -1.00
N ALA A 116 -10.80 -0.02 0.13
CA ALA A 116 -11.18 -1.30 0.74
C ALA A 116 -10.41 -2.55 0.26
N ALA A 117 -9.20 -2.72 0.80
CA ALA A 117 -8.78 -4.07 1.16
C ALA A 117 -9.61 -4.51 2.38
N SER A 118 -10.59 -5.40 2.18
CA SER A 118 -11.31 -6.01 3.29
C SER A 118 -10.36 -6.96 4.04
N PRO A 119 -10.33 -6.92 5.38
CA PRO A 119 -9.59 -7.92 6.13
C PRO A 119 -10.04 -9.32 5.71
N CYS A 120 -9.09 -10.18 5.34
CA CYS A 120 -9.39 -11.56 4.94
C CYS A 120 -10.23 -12.30 6.01
N CYS A 121 -9.98 -12.00 7.28
CA CYS A 121 -10.83 -12.42 8.38
C CYS A 121 -11.56 -11.20 8.93
N GLN A 122 -12.87 -11.12 8.71
CA GLN A 122 -13.69 -10.22 9.51
C GLN A 122 -13.59 -10.65 10.98
N VAL A 123 -13.58 -9.67 11.90
CA VAL A 123 -13.73 -9.96 13.32
C VAL A 123 -15.11 -10.59 13.44
N SER A 124 -15.19 -11.89 13.71
CA SER A 124 -16.45 -12.53 14.04
C SER A 124 -16.99 -11.82 15.28
N THR A 125 -17.95 -10.91 15.11
CA THR A 125 -18.87 -10.56 16.17
C THR A 125 -19.50 -11.86 16.60
N VAL A 126 -19.09 -12.36 17.76
CA VAL A 126 -19.80 -13.41 18.47
C VAL A 126 -21.19 -12.85 18.72
N HIS A 127 -22.15 -13.19 17.87
CA HIS A 127 -23.56 -13.12 18.24
C HIS A 127 -23.74 -14.18 19.32
N LYS A 128 -23.61 -13.72 20.58
CA LYS A 128 -24.17 -14.42 21.73
C LYS A 128 -25.69 -14.40 21.63
#